data_AF-A0A6A3VFY5-F1
#
_entry.id   AF-A0A6A3VFY5-F1
#
_cell.length_a   1.000
_cell.length_b   1.000
_cell.length_c   1.000
_cell.angle_alpha   90.00
_cell.angle_beta   90.00
_cell.angle_gamma   90.00
#
_symmetry.space_group_name_H-M   'P 1'
#
loop_
_entity.id
_entity.type
_entity.pdbx_description
1 polymer ?
#
loop_
_entity_poly.entity_id
_entity_poly.type
_entity_poly.pdbx_seq_one_letter_code
_entity_poly.pdbx_strand_id
1 'polypeptide(L)'
;MAFVFANTVTLSLDHYPMSRSMEVHLEMTHFVFLCVFVVELLLKLAGLGMRQFLCDRFNIFDAVVVVSDLIEVAALQPSFLASDHDLNSSGARAISILRAFRLFRVFRLARRWKSLRDLLGMITKAVASIGNFGVLLFLFLYIFALMGMQFFANTMRFDDHGYPTPHNVDAFWNGTVPRSNFDTLPWSIATVFQVVTGDNWSAVLYDAIRGNGMFASVYFIVLVVLGDFVLMNLFLALLLDNFATRSDSSASEGPSKKPIKLTKRRSKISPIEANKQRIIRRMAVTRTGSSDVHWQTPRDDRLNASRDDLSKMQARQQVMTDFSRTKKLARLVYLK
;
A
#
# COMPACT_ATOMS: atom_id res chain seq x y z
N MET A 1 17.73 -5.45 18.31
CA MET A 1 16.44 -6.16 18.48
C MET A 1 15.98 -6.08 19.92
N ALA A 2 16.69 -6.71 20.85
CA ALA A 2 16.40 -6.64 22.28
C ALA A 2 16.23 -5.20 22.79
N PHE A 3 17.15 -4.29 22.43
CA PHE A 3 17.04 -2.86 22.80
C PHE A 3 15.80 -2.15 22.24
N VAL A 4 15.32 -2.49 21.04
CA VAL A 4 14.11 -1.89 20.46
C VAL A 4 12.87 -2.41 21.19
N PHE A 5 12.85 -3.70 21.49
CA PHE A 5 11.77 -4.32 22.25
C PHE A 5 11.73 -3.79 23.70
N ALA A 6 12.89 -3.71 24.36
CA ALA A 6 13.01 -3.15 25.71
C ALA A 6 12.55 -1.68 25.75
N ASN A 7 12.92 -0.86 24.75
CA ASN A 7 12.43 0.52 24.62
C ASN A 7 10.90 0.57 24.41
N THR A 8 10.33 -0.40 23.70
CA THR A 8 8.87 -0.48 23.54
C THR A 8 8.18 -0.85 24.85
N VAL A 9 8.76 -1.76 25.63
CA VAL A 9 8.25 -2.12 26.96
C VAL A 9 8.33 -0.93 27.91
N THR A 10 9.44 -0.18 27.94
CA THR A 10 9.54 1.01 28.80
C THR A 10 8.52 2.07 28.43
N LEU A 11 8.25 2.29 27.14
CA LEU A 11 7.18 3.18 26.69
C LEU A 11 5.79 2.72 27.16
N SER A 12 5.56 1.41 27.29
CA SER A 12 4.27 0.87 27.78
C SER A 12 4.08 0.99 29.30
N LEU A 13 5.14 1.28 30.05
CA LEU A 13 5.08 1.48 31.50
C LEU A 13 4.67 2.91 31.89
N ASP A 14 4.66 3.85 30.96
CA ASP A 14 4.14 5.21 31.17
C ASP A 14 2.64 5.15 31.48
N HIS A 15 2.25 5.61 32.68
CA HIS A 15 0.85 5.66 33.12
C HIS A 15 0.56 6.94 33.92
N TYR A 16 -0.72 7.23 34.16
CA TYR A 16 -1.12 8.39 34.97
C TYR A 16 -2.09 7.97 36.09
N PRO A 17 -1.88 8.38 37.36
CA PRO A 17 -0.72 9.14 37.87
C PRO A 17 0.51 8.24 38.12
N MET A 18 1.72 8.75 37.87
CA MET A 18 2.99 8.03 38.06
C MET A 18 3.78 8.59 39.25
N SER A 19 4.50 7.73 39.98
CA SER A 19 5.39 8.16 41.05
C SER A 19 6.66 8.81 40.48
N ARG A 20 7.18 9.85 41.16
CA ARG A 20 8.37 10.60 40.73
C ARG A 20 9.62 9.74 40.60
N SER A 21 9.75 8.68 41.41
CA SER A 21 10.84 7.73 41.27
C SER A 21 10.73 6.91 40.00
N MET A 22 9.55 6.38 39.66
CA MET A 22 9.33 5.62 38.42
C MET A 22 9.58 6.51 37.19
N GLU A 23 9.15 7.77 37.24
CA GLU A 23 9.39 8.75 36.18
C GLU A 23 10.88 8.90 35.87
N VAL A 24 11.71 9.17 36.89
CA VAL A 24 13.15 9.32 36.71
C VAL A 24 13.79 8.03 36.17
N HIS A 25 13.40 6.85 36.65
CA HIS A 25 13.95 5.59 36.13
C HIS A 25 13.60 5.35 34.66
N LEU A 26 12.37 5.68 34.24
CA LEU A 26 11.94 5.55 32.85
C LEU A 26 12.66 6.56 31.95
N GLU A 27 12.80 7.81 32.39
CA GLU A 27 13.56 8.84 31.67
C GLU A 27 15.03 8.44 31.48
N MET A 28 15.68 7.93 32.54
CA MET A 28 17.04 7.41 32.48
C MET A 28 17.16 6.27 31.47
N THR A 29 16.21 5.34 31.49
CA THR A 29 16.22 4.19 30.59
C THR A 29 16.03 4.63 29.13
N HIS A 30 15.15 5.58 28.87
CA HIS A 30 14.97 6.17 27.54
C HIS A 30 16.22 6.89 27.04
N PHE A 31 16.92 7.61 27.91
CA PHE A 31 18.19 8.28 27.58
C PHE A 31 19.29 7.27 27.23
N VAL A 32 19.43 6.19 28.00
CA VAL A 32 20.39 5.11 27.69
C VAL A 32 20.11 4.49 26.32
N PHE A 33 18.84 4.19 26.01
CA PHE A 33 18.47 3.68 24.69
C PHE A 33 18.79 4.67 23.57
N LEU A 34 18.55 5.97 23.77
CA LEU A 34 18.91 7.00 22.80
C LEU A 34 20.41 6.99 22.51
N CYS A 35 21.25 6.97 23.54
CA CYS A 35 22.71 6.92 23.37
C CYS A 35 23.15 5.69 22.56
N VAL A 36 22.58 4.51 22.85
CA VAL A 36 22.85 3.30 22.08
C VAL A 36 22.44 3.46 20.61
N PHE A 37 21.30 4.09 20.32
CA PHE A 37 20.84 4.29 18.94
C PHE A 37 21.65 5.35 18.18
N VAL A 38 22.12 6.39 18.85
CA VAL A 38 23.04 7.38 18.26
C VAL A 38 24.35 6.70 17.87
N VAL A 39 24.91 5.88 18.76
CA VAL A 39 26.12 5.10 18.45
C VAL A 39 25.88 4.13 17.30
N GLU A 40 24.75 3.39 17.30
CA GLU A 40 24.37 2.51 16.18
C GLU A 40 24.29 3.28 14.85
N LEU A 41 23.72 4.49 14.84
CA LEU A 41 23.62 5.35 13.66
C LEU A 41 24.98 5.82 13.16
N LEU A 42 25.84 6.30 14.07
CA LEU A 42 27.19 6.75 13.72
C LEU A 42 28.06 5.62 13.17
N LEU A 43 27.97 4.43 13.75
CA LEU A 43 28.66 3.23 13.26
C LEU A 43 28.17 2.83 11.86
N LYS A 44 26.86 2.88 11.59
CA LYS A 44 26.30 2.63 10.25
C LYS A 44 26.79 3.66 9.24
N LEU A 45 26.81 4.94 9.63
CA LEU A 45 27.25 6.02 8.75
C LEU A 45 28.73 5.90 8.41
N ALA A 46 29.57 5.59 9.40
CA ALA A 46 31.00 5.36 9.22
C ALA A 46 31.30 4.10 8.38
N GLY A 47 30.58 3.01 8.61
CA GLY A 47 30.82 1.73 7.93
C GLY A 47 30.29 1.66 6.49
N LEU A 48 29.11 2.20 6.22
CA LEU A 48 28.48 2.18 4.89
C LEU A 48 28.88 3.38 4.03
N GLY A 49 29.31 4.48 4.66
CA GLY A 49 29.52 5.76 4.00
C GLY A 49 28.22 6.49 3.64
N MET A 50 28.30 7.81 3.44
CA MET A 50 27.11 8.66 3.25
C MET A 50 26.24 8.25 2.06
N ARG A 51 26.84 7.87 0.93
CA ARG A 51 26.10 7.52 -0.29
C ARG A 51 25.26 6.26 -0.12
N GLN A 52 25.84 5.20 0.42
CA GLN A 52 25.12 3.94 0.61
C GLN A 52 24.11 4.04 1.76
N PHE A 53 24.41 4.84 2.77
CA PHE A 53 23.47 5.14 3.85
C PHE A 53 22.19 5.81 3.34
N LEU A 54 22.32 6.84 2.49
CA LEU A 54 21.18 7.60 1.95
C LEU A 54 20.39 6.86 0.86
N CYS A 55 20.94 5.82 0.24
CA CYS A 55 20.17 5.01 -0.73
C CYS A 55 19.16 4.06 -0.06
N ASP A 56 19.37 3.67 1.20
CA ASP A 56 18.46 2.78 1.92
C ASP A 56 17.39 3.59 2.68
N ARG A 57 16.14 3.51 2.20
CA ARG A 57 14.97 4.20 2.79
C ARG A 57 14.83 3.96 4.28
N PHE A 58 15.18 2.77 4.73
CA PHE A 58 15.02 2.44 6.13
C PHE A 58 16.17 2.96 7.02
N ASN A 59 17.36 3.19 6.45
CA ASN A 59 18.45 3.89 7.16
C ASN A 59 18.11 5.36 7.35
N ILE A 60 17.54 5.99 6.32
CA ILE A 60 17.00 7.35 6.42
C ILE A 60 15.92 7.41 7.51
N PHE A 61 14.98 6.47 7.52
CA PHE A 61 13.94 6.41 8.55
C PHE A 61 14.56 6.30 9.96
N ASP A 62 15.52 5.39 10.18
CA ASP A 62 16.19 5.24 11.47
C ASP A 62 16.89 6.54 11.90
N ALA A 63 17.57 7.23 10.97
CA ALA A 63 18.19 8.53 11.21
C ALA A 63 17.16 9.60 11.60
N VAL A 64 16.04 9.69 10.87
CA VAL A 64 14.96 10.65 11.17
C VAL A 64 14.43 10.44 12.59
N VAL A 65 14.20 9.19 13.00
CA VAL A 65 13.74 8.91 14.36
C VAL A 65 14.83 9.27 15.39
N VAL A 66 16.11 8.95 15.15
CA VAL A 66 17.18 9.32 16.10
C VAL A 66 17.30 10.83 16.23
N VAL A 67 17.16 11.57 15.13
CA VAL A 67 17.18 13.03 15.12
C VAL A 67 15.95 13.60 15.86
N SER A 68 14.75 13.04 15.66
CA SER A 68 13.57 13.48 16.43
C SER A 68 13.76 13.26 17.92
N ASP A 69 14.38 12.14 18.32
CA ASP A 69 14.66 11.82 19.71
C ASP A 69 15.70 12.77 20.33
N LEU A 70 16.68 13.20 19.54
CA LEU A 70 17.69 14.18 19.95
C LEU A 70 17.08 15.59 20.11
N ILE A 71 16.20 15.98 19.19
CA ILE A 71 15.45 17.25 19.29
C ILE A 71 14.57 17.24 20.54
N GLU A 72 13.91 16.11 20.84
CA GLU A 72 13.09 15.96 22.04
C GLU A 72 13.92 16.15 23.32
N VAL A 73 15.06 15.47 23.45
CA VAL A 73 15.96 15.61 24.62
C VAL A 73 16.54 17.02 24.74
N ALA A 74 16.89 17.66 23.62
CA ALA A 74 17.40 19.03 23.61
C ALA A 74 16.32 20.05 24.03
N ALA A 75 15.07 19.85 23.60
CA ALA A 75 13.96 20.76 23.88
C ALA A 75 13.34 20.56 25.28
N LEU A 76 13.37 19.33 25.81
CA LEU A 76 12.68 18.95 27.04
C LEU A 76 13.60 18.65 28.22
N GLN A 77 14.90 18.99 28.11
CA GLN A 77 15.97 18.78 29.09
C GLN A 77 15.58 17.84 30.24
N PRO A 78 16.00 16.56 30.19
CA PRO A 78 15.53 15.56 31.14
C PRO A 78 15.65 16.03 32.59
N SER A 79 14.66 15.68 33.42
CA SER A 79 14.54 16.19 34.79
C SER A 79 15.78 15.92 35.65
N PHE A 80 16.57 14.92 35.27
CA PHE A 80 17.81 14.51 35.91
C PHE A 80 19.08 15.22 35.40
N LEU A 81 19.03 15.92 34.26
CA LEU A 81 20.12 16.75 33.71
C LEU A 81 19.91 18.24 33.96
N ALA A 82 18.71 18.65 34.38
CA ALA A 82 18.42 20.02 34.75
C ALA A 82 19.18 20.39 36.04
N SER A 83 20.38 20.93 35.89
CA SER A 83 21.05 21.69 36.95
C SER A 83 20.24 22.95 37.24
N ASP A 84 20.06 23.29 38.52
CA ASP A 84 19.29 24.41 39.11
C ASP A 84 19.53 25.84 38.55
N HIS A 85 20.26 25.99 37.45
CA HIS A 85 20.45 27.26 36.78
C HIS A 85 19.25 27.53 35.87
N ASP A 86 18.44 28.51 36.29
CA ASP A 86 17.49 29.35 35.54
C ASP A 86 17.04 28.87 34.15
N LEU A 87 15.74 28.97 33.87
CA LEU A 87 15.23 29.87 32.82
C LEU A 87 13.74 29.65 32.56
N ASN A 88 13.03 30.79 32.59
CA ASN A 88 11.75 31.06 31.96
C ASN A 88 11.65 30.49 30.52
N SER A 89 11.38 29.19 30.36
CA SER A 89 11.00 28.63 29.07
C SER A 89 9.47 28.57 28.99
N SER A 90 8.93 29.60 28.37
CA SER A 90 7.56 29.72 27.83
C SER A 90 7.23 28.68 26.74
N GLY A 91 7.78 27.47 26.85
CA GLY A 91 7.67 26.38 25.88
C GLY A 91 6.63 25.30 26.23
N ALA A 92 5.92 25.44 27.36
CA ALA A 92 5.05 24.40 27.94
C ALA A 92 4.02 23.75 27.01
N ARG A 93 3.63 24.39 25.89
CA ARG A 93 2.68 23.85 24.91
C ARG A 93 3.31 23.01 23.79
N ALA A 94 4.56 23.28 23.39
CA ALA A 94 5.28 22.44 22.42
C ALA A 94 5.70 21.08 23.02
N ILE A 95 5.66 20.98 24.35
CA ILE A 95 6.07 19.81 25.12
C ILE A 95 5.19 18.57 24.85
N SER A 96 3.89 18.74 24.60
CA SER A 96 2.99 17.59 24.44
C SER A 96 3.18 16.85 23.11
N ILE A 97 3.39 17.59 22.01
CA ILE A 97 3.57 17.00 20.67
C ILE A 97 4.96 16.34 20.56
N LEU A 98 5.99 16.95 21.15
CA LEU A 98 7.32 16.36 21.20
C LEU A 98 7.34 15.01 21.93
N ARG A 99 6.57 14.89 23.03
CA ARG A 99 6.34 13.61 23.70
C ARG A 99 5.54 12.61 22.88
N ALA A 100 4.77 13.02 21.87
CA ALA A 100 4.12 12.06 20.96
C ALA A 100 5.14 11.47 19.97
N PHE A 101 6.22 12.21 19.63
CA PHE A 101 7.23 11.71 18.69
C PHE A 101 7.97 10.47 19.20
N ARG A 102 8.11 10.29 20.52
CA ARG A 102 8.70 9.07 21.09
C ARG A 102 7.96 7.79 20.69
N LEU A 103 6.67 7.87 20.34
CA LEU A 103 5.90 6.73 19.85
C LEU A 103 6.35 6.29 18.44
N PHE A 104 6.93 7.20 17.65
CA PHE A 104 7.46 6.83 16.32
C PHE A 104 8.62 5.84 16.41
N ARG A 105 9.33 5.81 17.55
CA ARG A 105 10.41 4.85 17.83
C ARG A 105 9.93 3.40 17.78
N VAL A 106 8.66 3.14 18.12
CA VAL A 106 8.05 1.79 18.05
C VAL A 106 8.07 1.25 16.61
N PHE A 107 7.95 2.12 15.60
CA PHE A 107 8.03 1.69 14.20
C PHE A 107 9.43 1.20 13.78
N ARG A 108 10.49 1.46 14.57
CA ARG A 108 11.80 0.81 14.34
C ARG A 108 11.70 -0.71 14.44
N LEU A 109 10.73 -1.24 15.20
CA LEU A 109 10.44 -2.67 15.29
C LEU A 109 9.99 -3.24 13.93
N ALA A 110 9.20 -2.47 13.19
CA ALA A 110 8.67 -2.85 11.88
C ALA A 110 9.75 -3.12 10.84
N ARG A 111 10.88 -2.40 10.89
CA ARG A 111 12.01 -2.67 10.00
C ARG A 111 12.69 -4.00 10.31
N ARG A 112 12.86 -4.29 11.60
CA ARG A 112 13.67 -5.43 12.02
C ARG A 112 12.89 -6.74 11.95
N TRP A 113 11.56 -6.69 12.07
CA TRP A 113 10.68 -7.86 11.93
C TRP A 113 10.23 -8.05 10.48
N LYS A 114 10.79 -9.08 9.82
CA LYS A 114 10.48 -9.41 8.42
C LYS A 114 8.97 -9.51 8.16
N SER A 115 8.24 -10.24 9.00
CA SER A 115 6.78 -10.39 8.86
C SER A 115 6.04 -9.06 8.91
N LEU A 116 6.40 -8.16 9.85
CA LEU A 116 5.77 -6.85 9.98
C LEU A 116 6.11 -5.94 8.78
N ARG A 117 7.34 -5.99 8.28
CA ARG A 117 7.73 -5.30 7.05
C ARG A 117 6.95 -5.79 5.83
N ASP A 118 6.80 -7.11 5.70
CA ASP A 118 6.06 -7.71 4.61
C ASP A 118 4.58 -7.31 4.69
N LEU A 119 4.01 -7.23 5.90
CA LEU A 119 2.65 -6.74 6.16
C LEU A 119 2.47 -5.26 5.79
N LEU A 120 3.38 -4.37 6.20
CA LEU A 120 3.35 -2.96 5.77
C LEU A 120 3.49 -2.83 4.26
N GLY A 121 4.32 -3.68 3.64
CA GLY A 121 4.44 -3.79 2.18
C GLY A 121 3.13 -4.21 1.50
N MET A 122 2.36 -5.11 2.11
CA MET A 122 1.04 -5.49 1.60
C MET A 122 0.01 -4.36 1.76
N ILE A 123 -0.01 -3.68 2.91
CA ILE A 123 -0.91 -2.53 3.15
C ILE A 123 -0.64 -1.42 2.14
N THR A 124 0.62 -1.05 1.93
CA THR A 124 1.00 -0.01 0.97
C THR A 124 0.60 -0.37 -0.46
N LYS A 125 0.73 -1.63 -0.88
CA LYS A 125 0.24 -2.10 -2.18
C LYS A 125 -1.29 -2.02 -2.27
N ALA A 126 -2.01 -2.42 -1.22
CA ALA A 126 -3.47 -2.35 -1.19
C ALA A 126 -3.96 -0.91 -1.30
N VAL A 127 -3.39 0.00 -0.50
CA VAL A 127 -3.71 1.44 -0.57
C VAL A 127 -3.40 2.03 -1.95
N ALA A 128 -2.27 1.66 -2.55
CA ALA A 128 -1.91 2.14 -3.89
C ALA A 128 -2.86 1.63 -4.98
N SER A 129 -3.32 0.38 -4.88
CA SER A 129 -4.29 -0.22 -5.81
C SER A 129 -5.62 0.55 -5.80
N ILE A 130 -6.09 0.94 -4.62
CA ILE A 130 -7.42 1.55 -4.45
C ILE A 130 -7.36 3.09 -4.48
N GLY A 131 -6.17 3.68 -4.60
CA GLY A 131 -5.95 5.13 -4.53
C GLY A 131 -6.87 5.92 -5.46
N ASN A 132 -7.10 5.45 -6.69
CA ASN A 132 -7.97 6.11 -7.67
C ASN A 132 -9.44 6.19 -7.19
N PHE A 133 -9.96 5.13 -6.57
CA PHE A 133 -11.30 5.12 -6.01
C PHE A 133 -11.37 5.92 -4.70
N GLY A 134 -10.27 5.93 -3.93
CA GLY A 134 -10.14 6.79 -2.74
C GLY A 134 -10.26 8.28 -3.07
N VAL A 135 -9.71 8.72 -4.21
CA VAL A 135 -9.88 10.11 -4.70
C VAL A 135 -11.33 10.39 -5.04
N LEU A 136 -12.03 9.46 -5.68
CA LEU A 136 -13.46 9.61 -5.97
C LEU A 136 -14.30 9.71 -4.69
N LEU A 137 -14.02 8.85 -3.69
CA LEU A 137 -14.66 8.93 -2.38
C LEU A 137 -14.38 10.29 -1.72
N PHE A 138 -13.12 10.74 -1.71
CA PHE A 138 -12.77 12.03 -1.12
C PHE A 138 -13.46 13.21 -1.82
N LEU A 139 -13.57 13.18 -3.15
CA LEU A 139 -14.31 14.18 -3.91
C LEU A 139 -15.80 14.19 -3.55
N PHE A 140 -16.41 13.01 -3.42
CA PHE A 140 -17.79 12.88 -2.95
C PHE A 140 -17.98 13.48 -1.55
N LEU A 141 -17.11 13.12 -0.59
CA LEU A 141 -17.13 13.69 0.76
C LEU A 141 -16.96 15.21 0.73
N TYR A 142 -16.07 15.72 -0.12
CA TYR A 142 -15.82 17.15 -0.26
C TYR A 142 -17.04 17.91 -0.79
N ILE A 143 -17.70 17.40 -1.83
CA ILE A 143 -18.90 18.02 -2.41
C ILE A 143 -20.04 18.08 -1.38
N PHE A 144 -20.30 16.96 -0.70
CA PHE A 144 -21.33 16.93 0.35
C PHE A 144 -20.95 17.79 1.55
N ALA A 145 -19.68 17.85 1.94
CA ALA A 145 -19.24 18.75 3.01
C ALA A 145 -19.48 20.22 2.68
N LEU A 146 -19.18 20.67 1.44
CA LEU A 146 -19.48 22.03 0.99
C LEU A 146 -20.99 22.32 0.99
N MET A 147 -21.79 21.37 0.50
CA MET A 147 -23.25 21.49 0.50
C MET A 147 -23.81 21.56 1.93
N GLY A 148 -23.32 20.71 2.83
CA GLY A 148 -23.70 20.70 4.23
C GLY A 148 -23.32 21.99 4.96
N MET A 149 -22.17 22.60 4.66
CA MET A 149 -21.84 23.94 5.18
C MET A 149 -22.84 24.98 4.68
N GLN A 150 -23.19 24.96 3.39
CA GLN A 150 -24.12 25.93 2.82
C GLN A 150 -25.52 25.84 3.44
N PHE A 151 -25.95 24.64 3.83
CA PHE A 151 -27.27 24.42 4.42
C PHE A 151 -27.30 24.54 5.94
N PHE A 152 -26.23 24.14 6.63
CA PHE A 152 -26.27 23.89 8.07
C PHE A 152 -25.21 24.63 8.89
N ALA A 153 -24.32 25.42 8.28
CA ALA A 153 -23.34 26.19 9.04
C ALA A 153 -24.04 27.11 10.06
N ASN A 154 -23.58 27.07 11.32
CA ASN A 154 -24.11 27.83 12.45
C ASN A 154 -25.58 27.54 12.82
N THR A 155 -26.19 26.48 12.27
CA THR A 155 -27.59 26.12 12.58
C THR A 155 -27.70 25.02 13.64
N MET A 156 -26.64 24.22 13.81
CA MET A 156 -26.59 23.11 14.78
C MET A 156 -26.01 23.58 16.11
N ARG A 157 -26.68 24.51 16.76
CA ARG A 157 -26.26 25.09 18.05
C ARG A 157 -27.44 25.12 19.00
N PHE A 158 -27.24 24.59 20.20
CA PHE A 158 -28.33 24.32 21.14
C PHE A 158 -28.06 24.92 22.52
N ASP A 159 -29.09 25.47 23.16
CA ASP A 159 -29.01 25.90 24.55
C ASP A 159 -28.93 24.71 25.53
N ASP A 160 -28.82 24.99 26.83
CA ASP A 160 -28.73 23.97 27.89
C ASP A 160 -29.98 23.07 27.98
N HIS A 161 -31.12 23.55 27.50
CA HIS A 161 -32.37 22.79 27.44
C HIS A 161 -32.52 22.04 26.12
N GLY A 162 -31.61 22.29 25.19
CA GLY A 162 -31.64 21.67 23.89
C GLY A 162 -32.69 22.28 22.96
N TYR A 163 -32.80 23.59 22.91
CA TYR A 163 -33.52 24.27 21.84
C TYR A 163 -32.52 24.91 20.87
N PRO A 164 -32.83 24.96 19.57
CA PRO A 164 -31.96 25.60 18.59
C PRO A 164 -31.83 27.09 18.90
N THR A 165 -30.60 27.59 18.97
CA THR A 165 -30.33 29.01 19.17
C THR A 165 -30.12 29.69 17.81
N PRO A 166 -31.01 30.62 17.39
CA PRO A 166 -30.83 31.30 16.11
C PRO A 166 -29.67 32.30 16.18
N HIS A 167 -29.01 32.54 15.04
CA HIS A 167 -27.78 33.35 14.98
C HIS A 167 -27.96 34.84 15.33
N ASN A 168 -29.20 35.32 15.37
CA ASN A 168 -29.55 36.73 15.59
C ASN A 168 -29.74 37.12 17.06
N VAL A 169 -29.57 36.18 18.00
CA VAL A 169 -29.67 36.47 19.45
C VAL A 169 -28.32 36.37 20.12
N ASP A 170 -28.05 37.22 21.12
CA ASP A 170 -26.79 37.22 21.86
C ASP A 170 -26.50 35.86 22.54
N ALA A 171 -27.57 35.13 22.91
CA ALA A 171 -27.50 33.79 23.47
C ALA A 171 -26.95 32.73 22.49
N PHE A 172 -26.86 33.04 21.20
CA PHE A 172 -26.26 32.15 20.19
C PHE A 172 -24.88 31.68 20.63
N TRP A 173 -24.02 32.61 21.07
CA TRP A 173 -22.63 32.33 21.42
C TRP A 173 -22.47 31.47 22.68
N ASN A 174 -23.51 31.40 23.52
CA ASN A 174 -23.54 30.58 24.73
C ASN A 174 -24.03 29.15 24.45
N GLY A 175 -24.61 28.90 23.28
CA GLY A 175 -25.08 27.57 22.89
C GLY A 175 -23.94 26.56 22.68
N THR A 176 -24.23 25.31 22.97
CA THR A 176 -23.35 24.17 22.72
C THR A 176 -23.45 23.71 21.27
N VAL A 177 -22.31 23.37 20.67
CA VAL A 177 -22.24 22.81 19.30
C VAL A 177 -21.94 21.32 19.41
N PRO A 178 -22.71 20.44 18.76
CA PRO A 178 -22.38 19.02 18.69
C PRO A 178 -21.00 18.79 18.07
N ARG A 179 -20.35 17.70 18.47
CA ARG A 179 -19.04 17.31 17.91
C ARG A 179 -19.08 17.17 16.38
N SER A 180 -20.19 16.65 15.86
CA SER A 180 -20.44 16.48 14.43
C SER A 180 -21.29 17.66 13.95
N ASN A 181 -20.66 18.62 13.27
CA ASN A 181 -21.28 19.86 12.81
C ASN A 181 -20.75 20.26 11.42
N PHE A 182 -21.36 21.30 10.85
CA PHE A 182 -21.05 21.82 9.53
C PHE A 182 -20.53 23.27 9.55
N ASP A 183 -19.91 23.71 10.64
CA ASP A 183 -19.47 25.11 10.79
C ASP A 183 -18.20 25.40 10.00
N THR A 184 -17.33 24.41 9.86
CA THR A 184 -16.07 24.53 9.11
C THR A 184 -15.86 23.31 8.21
N LEU A 185 -15.06 23.48 7.17
CA LEU A 185 -14.84 22.44 6.16
C LEU A 185 -14.26 21.14 6.75
N PRO A 186 -13.23 21.14 7.64
CA PRO A 186 -12.71 19.90 8.20
C PRO A 186 -13.74 19.13 9.04
N TRP A 187 -14.53 19.84 9.85
CA TRP A 187 -15.60 19.24 10.65
C TRP A 187 -16.74 18.73 9.77
N SER A 188 -17.07 19.44 8.68
CA SER A 188 -18.06 19.00 7.70
C SER A 188 -17.62 17.73 6.98
N ILE A 189 -16.36 17.65 6.52
CA ILE A 189 -15.80 16.45 5.90
C ILE A 189 -15.83 15.27 6.89
N ALA A 190 -15.42 15.50 8.15
CA ALA A 190 -15.45 14.47 9.19
C ALA A 190 -16.89 13.99 9.48
N THR A 191 -17.85 14.91 9.54
CA THR A 191 -19.27 14.60 9.78
C THR A 191 -19.89 13.83 8.61
N VAL A 192 -19.62 14.26 7.37
CA VAL A 192 -20.07 13.52 6.17
C VAL A 192 -19.43 12.14 6.12
N PHE A 193 -18.13 12.03 6.43
CA PHE A 193 -17.44 10.73 6.51
C PHE A 193 -18.10 9.82 7.55
N GLN A 194 -18.35 10.33 8.76
CA GLN A 194 -19.05 9.60 9.82
C GLN A 194 -20.42 9.08 9.35
N VAL A 195 -21.22 9.93 8.68
CA VAL A 195 -22.54 9.54 8.14
C VAL A 195 -22.41 8.45 7.07
N VAL A 196 -21.47 8.60 6.14
CA VAL A 196 -21.23 7.62 5.06
C VAL A 196 -20.74 6.29 5.61
N THR A 197 -19.96 6.28 6.69
CA THR A 197 -19.57 5.04 7.38
C THR A 197 -20.69 4.40 8.19
N GLY A 198 -21.85 5.05 8.30
CA GLY A 198 -22.99 4.58 9.07
C GLY A 198 -22.84 4.76 10.59
N ASP A 199 -21.82 5.49 11.04
CA ASP A 199 -21.53 5.65 12.46
C ASP A 199 -22.37 6.78 13.07
N ASN A 200 -23.30 6.42 13.96
CA ASN A 200 -24.16 7.35 14.68
C ASN A 200 -24.81 8.45 13.79
N TRP A 201 -25.12 8.10 12.53
CA TRP A 201 -25.63 9.05 11.54
C TRP A 201 -27.02 9.59 11.88
N SER A 202 -27.81 8.81 12.60
CA SER A 202 -29.14 9.19 13.08
C SER A 202 -29.07 10.37 14.07
N ALA A 203 -28.08 10.39 14.96
CA ALA A 203 -27.90 11.51 15.88
C ALA A 203 -27.59 12.82 15.12
N VAL A 204 -26.68 12.76 14.14
CA VAL A 204 -26.35 13.92 13.28
C VAL A 204 -27.58 14.41 12.52
N LEU A 205 -28.38 13.49 11.99
CA LEU A 205 -29.65 13.79 11.35
C LEU A 205 -30.61 14.51 12.32
N TYR A 206 -30.79 14.00 13.54
CA TYR A 206 -31.70 14.60 14.52
C TYR A 206 -31.23 16.00 14.96
N ASP A 207 -29.92 16.21 15.14
CA ASP A 207 -29.37 17.53 15.42
C ASP A 207 -29.63 18.49 14.25
N ALA A 208 -29.48 18.03 13.01
CA ALA A 208 -29.80 18.85 11.83
C ALA A 208 -31.29 19.20 11.75
N ILE A 209 -32.19 18.23 12.00
CA ILE A 209 -33.64 18.44 12.01
C ILE A 209 -34.03 19.44 13.09
N ARG A 210 -33.40 19.36 14.25
CA ARG A 210 -33.66 20.26 15.38
C ARG A 210 -33.28 21.70 15.04
N GLY A 211 -32.17 21.90 14.33
CA GLY A 211 -31.72 23.24 13.89
C GLY A 211 -32.49 23.80 12.68
N ASN A 212 -32.96 22.95 11.76
CA ASN A 212 -33.41 23.37 10.43
C ASN A 212 -34.79 22.83 10.01
N GLY A 213 -35.44 22.06 10.88
CA GLY A 213 -36.70 21.37 10.60
C GLY A 213 -36.54 20.08 9.78
N MET A 214 -37.67 19.43 9.52
CA MET A 214 -37.73 18.10 8.88
C MET A 214 -37.12 18.05 7.48
N PHE A 215 -37.05 19.19 6.76
CA PHE A 215 -36.46 19.23 5.42
C PHE A 215 -34.96 18.90 5.40
N ALA A 216 -34.26 19.08 6.53
CA ALA A 216 -32.87 18.66 6.67
C ALA A 216 -32.69 17.15 6.41
N SER A 217 -33.71 16.34 6.70
CA SER A 217 -33.65 14.89 6.50
C SER A 217 -33.39 14.47 5.07
N VAL A 218 -33.84 15.26 4.08
CA VAL A 218 -33.64 14.95 2.66
C VAL A 218 -32.15 14.89 2.32
N TYR A 219 -31.36 15.85 2.82
CA TYR A 219 -29.92 15.86 2.61
C TYR A 219 -29.25 14.59 3.15
N PHE A 220 -29.56 14.20 4.38
CA PHE A 220 -28.96 13.02 5.01
C PHE A 220 -29.41 11.71 4.39
N ILE A 221 -30.69 11.59 4.00
CA ILE A 221 -31.19 10.39 3.32
C ILE A 221 -30.46 10.21 1.98
N VAL A 222 -30.33 11.29 1.20
CA VAL A 222 -29.58 11.27 -0.07
C VAL A 222 -28.11 10.94 0.18
N LEU A 223 -27.49 11.55 1.20
CA LEU A 223 -26.10 11.30 1.58
C LEU A 223 -25.87 9.83 1.97
N VAL A 224 -26.77 9.23 2.76
CA VAL A 224 -26.65 7.82 3.17
C VAL A 224 -26.83 6.89 1.96
N VAL A 225 -27.85 7.11 1.14
CA VAL A 225 -28.11 6.26 -0.04
C VAL A 225 -26.96 6.33 -1.05
N LEU A 226 -26.52 7.53 -1.40
CA LEU A 226 -25.40 7.72 -2.33
C LEU A 226 -24.06 7.30 -1.71
N GLY A 227 -23.87 7.57 -0.42
CA GLY A 227 -22.67 7.19 0.32
C GLY A 227 -22.49 5.68 0.37
N ASP A 228 -23.56 4.94 0.69
CA ASP A 228 -23.55 3.47 0.69
C ASP A 228 -23.28 2.93 -0.71
N PHE A 229 -23.92 3.50 -1.75
CA PHE A 229 -23.63 3.12 -3.14
C PHE A 229 -22.15 3.33 -3.52
N VAL A 230 -21.57 4.48 -3.15
CA VAL A 230 -20.15 4.78 -3.40
C VAL A 230 -19.25 3.83 -2.62
N LEU A 231 -19.54 3.55 -1.34
CA LEU A 231 -18.77 2.61 -0.53
C LEU A 231 -18.86 1.18 -1.05
N MET A 232 -20.04 0.73 -1.47
CA MET A 232 -20.22 -0.60 -2.06
C MET A 232 -19.45 -0.74 -3.37
N ASN A 233 -19.44 0.30 -4.21
CA ASN A 233 -18.64 0.30 -5.44
C ASN A 233 -17.13 0.27 -5.15
N LEU A 234 -16.68 1.01 -4.12
CA LEU A 234 -15.29 0.96 -3.65
C LEU A 234 -14.93 -0.45 -3.13
N PHE A 235 -15.81 -1.06 -2.34
CA PHE A 235 -15.64 -2.41 -1.81
C PHE A 235 -15.58 -3.46 -2.92
N LEU A 236 -16.49 -3.39 -3.91
CA LEU A 236 -16.49 -4.27 -5.06
C LEU A 236 -15.20 -4.12 -5.87
N ALA A 237 -14.76 -2.88 -6.13
CA ALA A 237 -13.51 -2.62 -6.82
C ALA A 237 -12.31 -3.24 -6.08
N LEU A 238 -12.25 -3.10 -4.75
CA LEU A 238 -11.24 -3.71 -3.91
C LEU A 238 -11.26 -5.24 -4.02
N LEU A 239 -12.44 -5.87 -3.96
CA LEU A 239 -12.55 -7.31 -4.08
C LEU A 239 -12.10 -7.79 -5.47
N LEU A 240 -12.54 -7.11 -6.53
CA LEU A 240 -12.18 -7.46 -7.90
C LEU A 240 -10.67 -7.33 -8.14
N ASP A 241 -10.03 -6.28 -7.64
CA ASP A 241 -8.59 -6.10 -7.78
C ASP A 241 -7.79 -7.20 -7.05
N ASN A 242 -8.26 -7.61 -5.87
CA ASN A 242 -7.68 -8.74 -5.13
C ASN A 242 -7.83 -10.07 -5.88
N PHE A 243 -8.96 -10.31 -6.54
CA PHE A 243 -9.17 -11.52 -7.35
C PHE A 243 -8.34 -11.48 -8.65
N ALA A 244 -8.29 -10.33 -9.33
CA ALA A 244 -7.51 -10.14 -10.55
C ALA A 244 -6.02 -10.41 -10.28
N THR A 245 -5.47 -9.82 -9.21
CA THR A 245 -4.07 -9.99 -8.82
C THR A 245 -3.71 -11.47 -8.54
N ARG A 246 -4.61 -12.25 -7.93
CA ARG A 246 -4.40 -13.70 -7.69
C ARG A 246 -4.52 -14.54 -8.97
N SER A 247 -5.38 -14.15 -9.90
CA SER A 247 -5.54 -14.85 -11.18
C SER A 247 -4.31 -14.66 -12.09
N ASP A 248 -3.69 -13.48 -12.09
CA ASP A 248 -2.50 -13.21 -12.91
C ASP A 248 -1.23 -13.87 -12.33
N SER A 249 -1.13 -13.97 -11.01
CA SER A 249 0.00 -14.65 -10.34
C SER A 249 -0.08 -16.18 -10.48
N SER A 250 -1.28 -16.76 -10.53
CA SER A 250 -1.45 -18.20 -10.85
C SER A 250 -1.31 -18.50 -12.35
N ALA A 251 -1.66 -17.57 -13.24
CA ALA A 251 -1.44 -17.72 -14.69
C ALA A 251 0.04 -17.59 -15.12
N SER A 252 0.84 -16.85 -14.35
CA SER A 252 2.29 -16.68 -14.60
C SER A 252 3.17 -17.81 -14.04
N GLU A 253 2.61 -18.71 -13.21
CA GLU A 253 3.21 -20.00 -12.82
C GLU A 253 2.77 -21.19 -13.70
N GLY A 254 2.10 -20.93 -14.83
CA GLY A 254 2.04 -21.90 -15.93
C GLY A 254 3.45 -22.12 -16.51
N PRO A 255 3.81 -23.34 -16.97
CA PRO A 255 5.19 -23.72 -17.29
C PRO A 255 5.81 -22.67 -18.20
N SER A 256 6.83 -21.99 -17.65
CA SER A 256 7.58 -20.91 -18.27
C SER A 256 7.72 -21.15 -19.77
N LYS A 257 6.97 -20.39 -20.59
CA LYS A 257 7.22 -20.25 -22.02
C LYS A 257 8.50 -19.44 -22.20
N LYS A 258 9.63 -19.97 -21.73
CA LYS A 258 10.92 -19.60 -22.31
C LYS A 258 10.78 -19.96 -23.79
N PRO A 259 11.00 -19.04 -24.74
CA PRO A 259 11.16 -19.47 -26.12
C PRO A 259 12.24 -20.55 -26.06
N ILE A 260 11.90 -21.75 -26.53
CA ILE A 260 12.86 -22.82 -26.70
C ILE A 260 13.91 -22.22 -27.63
N LYS A 261 14.99 -21.70 -27.04
CA LYS A 261 16.23 -21.47 -27.77
C LYS A 261 16.60 -22.87 -28.19
N LEU A 262 16.23 -23.23 -29.42
CA LEU A 262 16.84 -24.33 -30.16
C LEU A 262 18.33 -24.01 -30.18
N THR A 263 19.02 -24.38 -29.10
CA THR A 263 20.44 -24.62 -29.14
C THR A 263 20.57 -25.67 -30.22
N LYS A 264 21.03 -25.22 -31.41
CA LYS A 264 21.42 -26.07 -32.51
C LYS A 264 22.51 -26.97 -31.93
N ARG A 265 22.11 -28.09 -31.32
CA ARG A 265 23.02 -29.07 -30.74
C ARG A 265 23.68 -29.68 -31.96
N ARG A 266 24.81 -29.09 -32.34
CA ARG A 266 25.71 -29.58 -33.39
C ARG A 266 26.17 -30.94 -32.86
N SER A 267 25.45 -32.01 -33.22
CA SER A 267 25.91 -33.37 -32.97
C SER A 267 27.21 -33.52 -33.75
N LYS A 268 28.34 -33.38 -33.04
CA LYS A 268 29.65 -33.72 -33.59
C LYS A 268 29.58 -35.20 -33.93
N ILE A 269 29.67 -35.52 -35.21
CA ILE A 269 29.76 -36.90 -35.68
C ILE A 269 31.02 -37.47 -35.05
N SER A 270 30.95 -38.65 -34.42
CA SER A 270 32.17 -39.31 -33.96
C SER A 270 33.04 -39.61 -35.20
N PRO A 271 34.38 -39.47 -35.13
CA PRO A 271 35.26 -39.75 -36.28
C PRO A 271 35.01 -41.13 -36.91
N ILE A 272 34.53 -42.08 -36.11
CA ILE A 272 34.27 -43.48 -36.48
C ILE A 272 33.02 -43.61 -37.37
N GLU A 273 31.94 -42.90 -37.06
CA GLU A 273 30.70 -42.96 -37.86
C GLU A 273 30.83 -42.25 -39.21
N ALA A 274 31.54 -41.13 -39.25
CA ALA A 274 31.86 -40.43 -40.49
C ALA A 274 32.69 -41.31 -41.44
N ASN A 275 33.59 -42.13 -40.89
CA ASN A 275 34.42 -43.03 -41.67
C ASN A 275 33.60 -44.22 -42.22
N LYS A 276 32.68 -44.79 -41.43
CA LYS A 276 31.74 -45.81 -41.92
C LYS A 276 30.89 -45.31 -43.09
N GLN A 277 30.34 -44.10 -43.00
CA GLN A 277 29.53 -43.52 -44.09
C GLN A 277 30.36 -43.26 -45.36
N ARG A 278 31.62 -42.84 -45.22
CA ARG A 278 32.54 -42.68 -46.37
C ARG A 278 32.87 -44.01 -47.04
N ILE A 279 33.09 -45.07 -46.27
CA ILE A 279 33.40 -46.40 -46.80
C ILE A 279 32.19 -46.97 -47.54
N ILE A 280 30.99 -46.86 -46.97
CA ILE A 280 29.74 -47.31 -47.62
C ILE A 280 29.50 -46.54 -48.92
N ARG A 281 29.72 -45.22 -48.93
CA ARG A 281 29.56 -44.40 -50.14
C ARG A 281 30.56 -44.79 -51.23
N ARG A 282 31.81 -45.09 -50.87
CA ARG A 282 32.81 -45.61 -51.82
C ARG A 282 32.39 -46.96 -52.39
N MET A 283 31.99 -47.90 -51.54
CA MET A 283 31.55 -49.24 -51.97
C MET A 283 30.32 -49.19 -52.88
N ALA A 284 29.38 -48.28 -52.64
CA ALA A 284 28.21 -48.13 -53.49
C ALA A 284 28.58 -47.54 -54.86
N VAL A 285 29.42 -46.50 -54.92
CA VAL A 285 29.87 -45.89 -56.20
C VAL A 285 30.68 -46.89 -57.04
N THR A 286 31.53 -47.71 -56.42
CA THR A 286 32.27 -48.77 -57.12
C THR A 286 31.35 -49.85 -57.69
N ARG A 287 30.16 -50.05 -57.11
CA ARG A 287 29.21 -51.09 -57.53
C ARG A 287 28.22 -50.63 -58.59
N THR A 288 27.86 -49.34 -58.62
CA THR A 288 26.85 -48.79 -59.55
C THR A 288 27.43 -47.92 -60.66
N GLY A 289 28.72 -47.58 -60.63
CA GLY A 289 29.41 -46.82 -61.70
C GLY A 289 28.96 -45.37 -61.91
N SER A 290 27.90 -44.93 -61.20
CA SER A 290 27.36 -43.57 -61.26
C SER A 290 27.60 -42.83 -59.95
N SER A 291 28.10 -41.59 -60.06
CA SER A 291 28.32 -40.66 -58.94
C SER A 291 27.01 -40.06 -58.39
N ASP A 292 25.91 -40.18 -59.12
CA ASP A 292 24.66 -39.45 -58.89
C ASP A 292 23.63 -40.30 -58.14
N VAL A 293 24.06 -41.05 -57.14
CA VAL A 293 23.13 -41.74 -56.23
C VAL A 293 22.67 -40.74 -55.17
N HIS A 294 21.40 -40.31 -55.25
CA HIS A 294 20.79 -39.46 -54.22
C HIS A 294 20.56 -40.28 -52.95
N TRP A 295 21.47 -40.14 -51.98
CA TRP A 295 21.34 -40.76 -50.67
C TRP A 295 20.50 -39.87 -49.74
N GLN A 296 19.40 -40.40 -49.21
CA GLN A 296 18.71 -39.82 -48.06
C GLN A 296 19.36 -40.36 -46.78
N THR A 297 19.84 -39.48 -45.91
CA THR A 297 20.40 -39.92 -44.63
C THR A 297 19.30 -40.00 -43.57
N PRO A 298 19.42 -40.87 -42.54
CA PRO A 298 18.46 -40.92 -41.43
C PRO A 298 18.30 -39.58 -40.67
N ARG A 299 19.21 -38.63 -40.89
CA ARG A 299 19.14 -37.27 -40.36
C ARG A 299 18.19 -36.40 -41.17
N ASP A 300 18.13 -36.59 -42.48
CA ASP A 300 17.25 -35.84 -43.38
C ASP A 300 15.79 -36.23 -43.13
N ASP A 301 15.51 -37.51 -42.85
CA ASP A 301 14.18 -37.98 -42.45
C ASP A 301 13.71 -37.36 -41.12
N ARG A 302 14.60 -37.25 -40.12
CA ARG A 302 14.25 -36.61 -38.83
C ARG A 302 14.02 -35.11 -38.97
N LEU A 303 14.79 -34.44 -39.85
CA LEU A 303 14.63 -33.01 -40.11
C LEU A 303 13.34 -32.73 -40.88
N ASN A 304 12.98 -33.60 -41.83
CA ASN A 304 11.73 -33.50 -42.57
C ASN A 304 10.51 -33.82 -41.68
N ALA A 305 10.57 -34.88 -40.86
CA ALA A 305 9.52 -35.19 -39.89
C ALA A 305 9.30 -34.05 -38.88
N SER A 306 10.38 -33.44 -38.37
CA SER A 306 10.28 -32.30 -37.47
C SER A 306 9.73 -31.05 -38.16
N ARG A 307 9.92 -30.89 -39.46
CA ARG A 307 9.34 -29.80 -40.26
C ARG A 307 7.84 -30.00 -40.48
N ASP A 308 7.43 -31.22 -40.77
CA ASP A 308 6.02 -31.58 -40.92
C ASP A 308 5.25 -31.39 -39.62
N ASP A 309 5.82 -31.78 -38.48
CA ASP A 309 5.20 -31.56 -37.17
C ASP A 309 5.07 -30.07 -36.82
N LEU A 310 6.08 -29.25 -37.18
CA LEU A 310 6.00 -27.79 -37.03
C LEU A 310 4.91 -27.18 -37.90
N SER A 311 4.77 -27.63 -39.15
CA SER A 311 3.73 -27.15 -40.06
C SER A 311 2.32 -27.49 -39.56
N LYS A 312 2.14 -28.70 -39.02
CA LYS A 312 0.88 -29.14 -38.40
C LYS A 312 0.55 -28.35 -37.14
N MET A 313 1.55 -28.00 -36.32
CA MET A 313 1.36 -27.16 -35.15
C MET A 313 0.99 -25.71 -35.53
N GLN A 314 1.66 -25.13 -36.52
CA GLN A 314 1.32 -23.80 -37.03
C GLN A 314 -0.08 -23.76 -37.64
N ALA A 315 -0.47 -24.78 -38.40
CA ALA A 315 -1.83 -24.91 -38.93
C ALA A 315 -2.88 -24.98 -37.82
N ARG A 316 -2.65 -25.78 -36.76
CA ARG A 316 -3.55 -25.85 -35.59
C ARG A 316 -3.66 -24.51 -34.86
N GLN A 317 -2.57 -23.76 -34.76
CA GLN A 317 -2.55 -22.45 -34.12
C GLN A 317 -3.35 -21.42 -34.93
N GLN A 318 -3.25 -21.48 -36.26
CA GLN A 318 -3.99 -20.60 -37.17
C GLN A 318 -5.50 -20.86 -37.12
N VAL A 319 -5.91 -22.14 -37.09
CA VAL A 319 -7.32 -22.54 -36.92
C VAL A 319 -7.88 -22.05 -35.57
N MET A 320 -7.11 -22.13 -34.48
CA MET A 320 -7.54 -21.60 -33.18
C MET A 320 -7.71 -20.07 -33.19
N THR A 321 -6.83 -19.34 -33.90
CA THR A 321 -6.96 -17.89 -34.00
C THR A 321 -8.18 -17.47 -34.81
N ASP A 322 -8.50 -18.18 -35.90
CA ASP A 322 -9.69 -17.90 -36.71
C ASP A 322 -10.98 -18.27 -35.97
N PHE A 323 -10.97 -19.34 -35.17
CA PHE A 323 -12.09 -19.68 -34.29
C PHE A 323 -12.33 -18.61 -33.22
N SER A 324 -11.27 -17.99 -32.69
CA SER A 324 -11.41 -16.87 -31.74
C SER A 324 -11.98 -15.61 -32.39
N ARG A 325 -11.61 -15.33 -33.64
CA ARG A 325 -12.08 -14.15 -34.41
C ARG A 325 -13.55 -14.30 -34.78
N THR A 326 -13.96 -15.48 -35.24
CA THR A 326 -15.37 -15.79 -35.54
C THR A 326 -16.25 -15.72 -34.29
N LYS A 327 -15.79 -16.22 -33.14
CA LYS A 327 -16.51 -16.06 -31.86
C LYS A 327 -16.67 -14.58 -31.45
N LYS A 328 -15.65 -13.76 -31.73
CA LYS A 328 -15.67 -12.31 -31.42
C LYS A 328 -16.62 -11.55 -32.34
N LEU A 329 -16.69 -11.91 -33.62
CA LEU A 329 -17.64 -11.37 -34.59
C LEU A 329 -19.09 -11.80 -34.28
N ALA A 330 -19.31 -13.07 -33.91
CA ALA A 330 -20.63 -13.56 -33.51
C ALA A 330 -21.18 -12.83 -32.28
N ARG A 331 -20.30 -12.47 -31.31
CA ARG A 331 -20.70 -11.64 -30.16
C ARG A 331 -21.06 -10.20 -30.55
N LEU A 332 -20.43 -9.64 -31.58
CA LEU A 332 -20.73 -8.28 -32.06
C LEU A 332 -22.06 -8.20 -32.82
N VAL A 333 -22.49 -9.30 -33.45
CA VAL A 333 -23.80 -9.38 -34.14
C VAL A 333 -24.97 -9.52 -33.16
N TYR A 334 -24.75 -10.11 -31.98
CA TYR A 334 -25.78 -10.24 -30.93
C TYR A 334 -25.93 -9.00 -30.03
N LEU A 335 -25.09 -7.99 -30.19
CA LEU A 335 -25.08 -6.74 -29.40
C LEU A 335 -25.60 -5.53 -30.20
N LYS A 336 -26.29 -5.77 -31.32
CA LYS A 336 -26.93 -4.78 -32.18
C LYS A 336 -28.36 -5.24 -32.45
#